data_AF-A0A0A3IY67-F1
#
_entry.id   AF-A0A0A3IY67-F1
#
_cell.length_a   1.000
_cell.length_b   1.000
_cell.length_c   1.000
_cell.angle_alpha   90.00
_cell.angle_beta   90.00
_cell.angle_gamma   90.00
#
_symmetry.space_group_name_H-M   'P 1'
#
loop_
_entity.id
_entity.type
_entity.pdbx_description
1 polymer ?
#
loop_
_entity_poly.entity_id
_entity_poly.type
_entity_poly.pdbx_seq_one_letter_code
_entity_poly.pdbx_strand_id
1 'polypeptide(L)' 'MSMKFNGSSKRFPAAKHLTTEEYVQLMETYAAHNRSMGLQMRDKYSVGNIVKIRRGRNRDLLVYYADGECWHYTRELTWY' A
#
# COMPACT_ATOMS: atom_id res chain seq x y z
N MET A 1 9.85 18.76 16.66
CA MET A 1 10.16 18.60 15.23
C MET A 1 8.93 18.06 14.53
N SER A 2 8.21 18.89 13.78
CA SER A 2 7.03 18.47 13.01
C SER A 2 7.46 18.35 11.55
N MET A 3 7.53 17.13 11.03
CA MET A 3 7.80 16.90 9.60
C MET A 3 6.59 17.41 8.81
N LYS A 4 6.73 18.61 8.23
CA LYS A 4 5.82 19.12 7.23
C LYS A 4 6.06 18.35 5.94
N PHE A 5 5.19 17.39 5.63
CA PHE A 5 5.13 16.78 4.29
C PHE A 5 4.58 17.81 3.31
N ASN A 6 5.47 18.56 2.67
CA ASN A 6 5.15 19.47 1.58
C ASN A 6 5.39 18.73 0.25
N GLY A 7 4.36 18.70 -0.62
CA GLY A 7 4.53 18.49 -2.07
C GLY A 7 4.53 17.04 -2.56
N SER A 8 3.36 16.58 -3.04
CA SER A 8 3.21 15.61 -4.14
C SER A 8 4.33 14.56 -4.29
N SER A 9 4.45 13.61 -3.35
CA SER A 9 5.10 12.34 -3.68
C SER A 9 4.33 11.77 -4.87
N LYS A 10 4.98 11.64 -6.03
CA LYS A 10 4.33 11.25 -7.28
C LYS A 10 3.72 9.86 -7.09
N ARG A 11 2.42 9.81 -6.76
CA ARG A 11 1.70 8.55 -6.55
C ARG A 11 1.74 7.75 -7.84
N PHE A 12 1.99 6.45 -7.73
CA PHE A 12 1.93 5.56 -8.89
C PHE A 12 0.49 5.44 -9.41
N PRO A 13 0.28 5.07 -10.70
CA PRO A 13 -1.03 5.15 -11.35
C PRO A 13 -2.19 4.51 -10.57
N ALA A 14 -1.98 3.31 -10.02
CA ALA A 14 -3.01 2.58 -9.27
C ALA A 14 -3.37 3.19 -7.90
N ALA A 15 -2.63 4.20 -7.43
CA ALA A 15 -2.86 4.88 -6.15
C ALA A 15 -3.22 6.37 -6.30
N LYS A 16 -3.36 6.89 -7.54
CA LYS A 16 -3.61 8.32 -7.78
C LYS A 16 -4.89 8.85 -7.13
N HIS A 17 -5.92 8.01 -7.04
CA HIS A 17 -7.24 8.35 -6.49
C HIS A 17 -7.32 8.31 -4.96
N LEU A 18 -6.25 7.86 -4.28
CA LEU A 18 -6.18 7.84 -2.83
C LEU A 18 -5.99 9.24 -2.26
N THR A 19 -6.51 9.48 -1.06
CA THR A 19 -6.15 10.68 -0.29
C THR A 19 -4.69 10.59 0.18
N THR A 20 -4.18 11.66 0.77
CA THR A 20 -2.83 11.63 1.34
C THR A 20 -2.74 10.64 2.49
N GLU A 21 -3.74 10.60 3.36
CA GLU A 21 -3.82 9.70 4.51
C GLU A 21 -3.88 8.23 4.07
N GLU A 22 -4.70 7.93 3.06
CA GLU A 22 -4.81 6.58 2.49
C GLU A 22 -3.51 6.15 1.81
N TYR A 23 -2.84 7.07 1.12
CA TYR A 23 -1.55 6.78 0.51
C TYR A 23 -0.47 6.53 1.56
N VAL A 24 -0.46 7.27 2.67
CA VAL A 24 0.45 7.03 3.79
C VAL A 24 0.19 5.66 4.40
N GLN A 25 -1.07 5.33 4.71
CA GLN A 25 -1.47 4.00 5.21
C GLN A 25 -1.01 2.88 4.26
N LEU A 26 -1.25 3.03 2.95
CA LEU A 26 -0.81 2.07 1.95
C LEU A 26 0.70 1.82 2.04
N MET A 27 1.50 2.89 2.05
CA MET A 27 2.96 2.79 2.01
C MET A 27 3.54 2.25 3.32
N GLU A 28 2.97 2.61 4.47
CA GLU A 28 3.39 2.12 5.78
C GLU A 28 3.08 0.63 5.94
N THR A 29 1.84 0.20 5.64
CA THR A 29 1.45 -1.21 5.70
C THR A 29 2.20 -2.04 4.66
N TYR A 30 2.38 -1.52 3.44
CA TYR A 30 3.23 -2.14 2.41
C TYR A 30 4.66 -2.39 2.91
N ALA A 31 5.27 -1.38 3.54
CA ALA A 31 6.65 -1.48 4.03
C ALA A 31 6.77 -2.44 5.21
N ALA A 32 5.78 -2.49 6.11
CA ALA A 32 5.74 -3.48 7.19
C ALA A 32 5.58 -4.91 6.63
N HIS A 33 4.63 -5.10 5.72
CA HIS A 33 4.36 -6.39 5.09
C HIS A 33 5.58 -6.92 4.33
N ASN A 34 6.18 -6.12 3.44
CA ASN A 34 7.36 -6.53 2.69
C ASN A 34 8.57 -6.86 3.59
N ARG A 35 8.75 -6.13 4.71
CA ARG A 35 9.81 -6.44 5.68
C ARG A 35 9.64 -7.81 6.33
N SER A 36 8.41 -8.27 6.53
CA SER A 36 8.11 -9.60 7.09
C SER A 36 8.38 -10.75 6.11
N MET A 37 8.47 -10.46 4.81
CA MET A 37 8.66 -11.47 3.77
C MET A 37 10.14 -11.79 3.52
N GLY A 38 10.38 -13.03 3.06
CA GLY A 38 11.65 -13.43 2.44
C GLY A 38 11.88 -12.74 1.09
N LEU A 39 13.14 -12.66 0.66
CA LEU A 39 13.57 -11.88 -0.51
C LEU A 39 12.80 -12.22 -1.80
N GLN A 40 12.59 -13.51 -2.08
CA GLN A 40 11.89 -13.95 -3.30
C GLN A 40 10.43 -13.46 -3.36
N MET A 41 9.76 -13.36 -2.20
CA MET A 41 8.37 -12.90 -2.13
C MET A 41 8.26 -11.38 -2.29
N ARG A 42 9.29 -10.61 -1.91
CA ARG A 42 9.25 -9.14 -2.02
C ARG A 42 9.13 -8.65 -3.46
N ASP A 43 9.75 -9.35 -4.40
CA ASP A 43 9.65 -9.01 -5.82
C ASP A 43 8.22 -9.19 -6.33
N LYS A 44 7.57 -10.30 -5.93
CA LYS A 44 6.16 -10.58 -6.22
C LYS A 44 5.24 -9.49 -5.68
N TYR A 45 5.44 -9.06 -4.44
CA TYR A 45 4.62 -8.04 -3.78
C TYR A 45 5.25 -6.64 -3.76
N SER A 46 5.95 -6.29 -4.84
CA SER A 46 6.51 -4.94 -5.03
C SER A 46 5.42 -3.93 -5.42
N VAL A 47 5.65 -2.64 -5.15
CA VAL A 47 4.73 -1.55 -5.56
C VAL A 47 4.45 -1.59 -7.07
N GLY A 48 5.45 -1.96 -7.88
CA GLY A 48 5.33 -2.04 -9.33
C GLY A 48 4.30 -3.08 -9.81
N ASN A 49 4.02 -4.09 -9.00
CA ASN A 49 3.06 -5.13 -9.29
C ASN A 49 1.64 -4.81 -8.80
N ILE A 50 1.43 -3.69 -8.10
CA ILE A 50 0.09 -3.27 -7.67
C ILE A 50 -0.67 -2.71 -8.87
N VAL A 51 -1.69 -3.43 -9.30
CA VAL A 51 -2.50 -3.07 -10.47
C VAL A 51 -3.76 -2.28 -10.09
N LYS A 52 -4.23 -2.42 -8.85
CA LYS A 52 -5.48 -1.77 -8.41
C LYS A 52 -5.54 -1.67 -6.90
N ILE A 53 -6.17 -0.59 -6.43
CA ILE A 53 -6.45 -0.36 -5.01
C ILE A 53 -7.91 0.03 -4.84
N ARG A 54 -8.61 -0.61 -3.90
CA ARG A 54 -9.98 -0.29 -3.52
C ARG A 54 -10.08 0.03 -2.04
N ARG A 55 -10.99 0.93 -1.67
CA ARG A 55 -11.37 1.16 -0.27
C ARG A 55 -12.21 -0.04 0.20
N GLY A 56 -11.78 -0.68 1.27
CA GLY A 56 -12.49 -1.72 1.98
C GLY A 56 -13.46 -1.14 3.02
N ARG A 57 -13.92 -2.00 3.94
CA ARG A 57 -14.65 -1.55 5.14
C ARG A 57 -13.67 -0.91 6.13
N ASN A 58 -14.18 -0.14 7.09
CA ASN A 58 -13.37 0.44 8.18
C ASN A 58 -12.17 1.32 7.75
N ARG A 59 -12.17 1.80 6.50
CA ARG A 59 -11.05 2.54 5.87
C ARG A 59 -9.80 1.67 5.61
N ASP A 60 -9.98 0.37 5.47
CA ASP A 60 -8.95 -0.54 4.99
C ASP A 60 -8.75 -0.37 3.47
N LEU A 61 -7.62 -0.87 2.96
CA LEU A 61 -7.30 -0.86 1.54
C LEU A 61 -7.16 -2.29 1.02
N LEU A 62 -7.93 -2.63 -0.01
CA LEU A 62 -7.77 -3.86 -0.78
C LEU A 62 -6.75 -3.60 -1.89
N VAL A 63 -5.60 -4.27 -1.83
CA VAL A 63 -4.46 -4.09 -2.72
C VAL A 63 -4.33 -5.31 -3.62
N TYR A 64 -4.58 -5.11 -4.92
CA TYR A 64 -4.56 -6.18 -5.91
C TYR A 64 -3.23 -6.16 -6.68
N TYR A 65 -2.62 -7.32 -6.79
CA TYR A 65 -1.36 -7.54 -7.51
C TYR A 65 -1.59 -8.16 -8.89
N ALA A 66 -0.60 -8.05 -9.77
CA ALA A 66 -0.68 -8.48 -11.16
C ALA A 66 -0.90 -9.99 -11.35
N ASP A 67 -0.55 -10.79 -10.35
CA ASP A 67 -0.75 -12.24 -10.30
C ASP A 67 -2.19 -12.66 -9.90
N GLY A 68 -3.05 -11.67 -9.59
CA GLY A 68 -4.43 -11.89 -9.17
C GLY A 68 -4.61 -11.98 -7.66
N GLU A 69 -3.52 -11.95 -6.87
CA GLU A 69 -3.62 -11.94 -5.42
C GLU A 69 -4.10 -10.58 -4.90
N CYS A 70 -4.76 -10.63 -3.75
CA CYS A 70 -5.30 -9.46 -3.07
C CYS A 70 -4.94 -9.53 -1.59
N TRP A 71 -4.37 -8.45 -1.09
CA TRP A 71 -4.12 -8.27 0.34
C TRP A 71 -5.01 -7.18 0.92
N HIS A 72 -5.43 -7.38 2.16
CA HIS A 72 -6.22 -6.41 2.91
C HIS A 72 -5.34 -5.65 3.89
N TYR A 73 -5.08 -4.37 3.62
CA TYR A 73 -4.21 -3.51 4.44
C TYR A 73 -5.04 -2.67 5.39
N THR A 74 -4.86 -2.91 6.69
CA THR A 74 -5.59 -2.21 7.76
C THR A 74 -4.92 -0.90 8.13
N ARG A 75 -5.56 -0.11 9.00
CA ARG A 75 -4.97 1.12 9.56
C ARG A 75 -3.96 0.84 10.67
N GLU A 76 -4.05 -0.35 11.28
CA GLU A 76 -3.19 -0.82 12.35
C GLU A 76 -1.88 -1.44 11.82
N LEU A 77 -1.56 -1.20 10.55
CA LEU A 77 -0.38 -1.75 9.85
C LEU A 77 -0.35 -3.28 9.79
N THR A 78 -1.52 -3.91 9.79
CA THR A 78 -1.68 -5.36 9.61
C THR A 78 -2.19 -5.70 8.21
N TRP A 79 -1.97 -6.96 7.79
CA TRP A 79 -2.37 -7.48 6.50
C TRP A 79 -2.88 -8.92 6.60
N TYR A 80 -3.83 -9.31 5.74
CA TYR A 80 -4.32 -10.67 5.55
C TYR A 80 -5.04 -10.84 4.21
#